data_AF-A0A7H8IHH4-F1
#
_entry.id   AF-A0A7H8IHH4-F1
#
_cell.length_a   1.000
_cell.length_b   1.000
_cell.length_c   1.000
_cell.angle_alpha   90.00
_cell.angle_beta   90.00
_cell.angle_gamma   90.00
#
_symmetry.space_group_name_H-M   'P 1'
#
loop_
_entity.id
_entity.type
_entity.pdbx_description
1 polymer ?
#
loop_
_entity_poly.entity_id
_entity_poly.type
_entity_poly.pdbx_seq_one_letter_code
_entity_poly.pdbx_strand_id
1 'polypeptide(L)'
;MTSLVREQADGDMAALRAVREGRTSLFREVYDRHQPAVRAYALTCTTSPGLASKLVSVAFTKLGERVTSPHPLDRGRHAGCVRLQLLESTRLAAVADALKHPHAFSAGFMAWIASGSVWPMHDDGQLQVAYEGLTPVEQCLLWHTLVEQDDLTAVADITGLMGRDLRARLTTADRGLRRSRMELYLERVDSEDCIKILGGSRGLPYSPPGPEVSEHLAACARCRALYDELVRFDARAARHLPLRLLGWWRAEDYRRNKEATAGRPPRGRPARGAPAARPAGTGRRRRRAAGPVRKARTWLLGTRRRATVLLAVSATVATALTCTLALRWMESSEPAGCGPDGHDPGVTEPPGPSPSLSARLRVNADEYTAQEGTEASDLGFRHARSLSDGDQLRYARVDFGREGDGRLVTRVSNGSEGGARLELRLDCPDSQPWATITVPADGEQEDVTAEVQAVQGGHMVYITAVCDTRRPCGDLHWFGTVAY
;
A
#
# COMPACT_ATOMS: atom_id res chain seq x y z
N MET A 1 -17.94 -37.33 27.33
CA MET A 1 -18.18 -36.01 26.70
C MET A 1 -16.90 -35.20 26.86
N THR A 2 -15.98 -35.37 25.92
CA THR A 2 -14.68 -34.70 25.91
C THR A 2 -14.91 -33.25 25.49
N SER A 3 -14.87 -32.33 26.45
CA SER A 3 -14.87 -30.90 26.18
C SER A 3 -13.61 -30.58 25.40
N LEU A 4 -13.74 -30.39 24.09
CA LEU A 4 -12.70 -29.80 23.24
C LEU A 4 -12.48 -28.36 23.73
N VAL A 5 -11.54 -28.19 24.66
CA VAL A 5 -10.99 -26.87 24.98
C VAL A 5 -10.35 -26.38 23.69
N ARG A 6 -11.00 -25.41 23.05
CA ARG A 6 -10.47 -24.76 21.86
C ARG A 6 -9.16 -24.11 22.27
N GLU A 7 -8.05 -24.63 21.77
CA GLU A 7 -6.71 -24.09 22.01
C GLU A 7 -6.61 -22.76 21.25
N GLN A 8 -7.17 -21.70 21.83
CA GLN A 8 -7.19 -20.38 21.22
C GLN A 8 -5.82 -19.73 21.45
N ALA A 9 -5.14 -19.34 20.38
CA ALA A 9 -3.90 -18.58 20.48
C ALA A 9 -4.18 -17.15 20.95
N ASP A 10 -3.24 -16.55 21.69
CA ASP A 10 -3.26 -15.16 22.15
C ASP A 10 -3.06 -14.17 20.97
N GLY A 11 -3.98 -14.15 20.02
CA GLY A 11 -3.95 -13.28 18.84
C GLY A 11 -3.37 -13.92 17.57
N ASP A 12 -3.47 -13.20 16.46
CA ASP A 12 -3.09 -13.69 15.13
C ASP A 12 -1.59 -13.95 15.01
N MET A 13 -0.74 -13.07 15.53
CA MET A 13 0.71 -13.27 15.44
C MET A 13 1.17 -14.50 16.23
N ALA A 14 0.56 -14.77 17.38
CA ALA A 14 0.80 -16.00 18.13
C ALA A 14 0.29 -17.22 17.35
N ALA A 15 -0.89 -17.14 16.75
CA ALA A 15 -1.45 -18.18 15.90
C ALA A 15 -0.56 -18.49 14.68
N LEU A 16 -0.04 -17.48 13.99
CA LEU A 16 0.81 -17.67 12.81
C LEU A 16 2.18 -18.26 13.16
N ARG A 17 2.78 -17.88 14.29
CA ARG A 17 4.00 -18.53 14.80
C ARG A 17 3.75 -20.00 15.12
N ALA A 18 2.63 -20.29 15.78
CA ALA A 18 2.20 -21.64 16.09
C ALA A 18 1.99 -22.51 14.83
N VAL A 19 1.44 -21.91 13.76
CA VAL A 19 1.30 -22.58 12.47
C VAL A 19 2.66 -22.94 11.88
N ARG A 20 3.66 -22.04 11.95
CA ARG A 20 5.04 -22.33 11.54
C ARG A 20 5.65 -23.49 12.35
N GLU A 21 5.28 -23.62 13.62
CA GLU A 21 5.69 -24.71 14.51
C GLU A 21 4.90 -26.02 14.31
N GLY A 22 4.01 -26.09 13.32
CA GLY A 22 3.27 -27.30 12.95
C GLY A 22 1.83 -27.38 13.46
N ARG A 23 1.34 -26.41 14.25
CA ARG A 23 -0.07 -26.30 14.65
C ARG A 23 -0.94 -25.71 13.52
N THR A 24 -0.98 -26.41 12.39
CA THR A 24 -1.62 -25.94 11.14
C THR A 24 -3.13 -25.66 11.27
N SER A 25 -3.82 -26.31 12.21
CA SER A 25 -5.23 -26.07 12.50
C SER A 25 -5.53 -24.63 12.91
N LEU A 26 -4.57 -23.93 13.55
CA LEU A 26 -4.74 -22.53 13.99
C LEU A 26 -4.81 -21.54 12.82
N PHE A 27 -4.33 -21.93 11.63
CA PHE A 27 -4.51 -21.12 10.43
C PHE A 27 -6.00 -20.93 10.09
N ARG A 28 -6.84 -21.92 10.43
CA ARG A 28 -8.30 -21.80 10.21
C ARG A 28 -8.91 -20.69 11.06
N GLU A 29 -8.42 -20.48 12.27
CA GLU A 29 -8.93 -19.41 13.13
C GLU A 29 -8.61 -18.03 12.57
N VAL A 30 -7.37 -17.83 12.09
CA VAL A 30 -6.95 -16.61 11.38
C VAL A 30 -7.77 -16.45 10.10
N TYR A 31 -8.00 -17.53 9.35
CA TYR A 31 -8.86 -17.49 8.17
C TYR A 31 -10.27 -17.01 8.50
N ASP A 32 -10.94 -17.63 9.46
CA ASP A 32 -12.32 -17.31 9.83
C ASP A 32 -12.48 -15.87 10.33
N ARG A 33 -11.49 -15.37 11.08
CA ARG A 33 -11.48 -14.02 11.63
C ARG A 33 -11.29 -12.93 10.57
N HIS A 34 -10.53 -13.20 9.51
CA HIS A 34 -10.20 -12.18 8.50
C HIS A 34 -11.01 -12.30 7.21
N GLN A 35 -11.50 -13.50 6.86
CA GLN A 35 -12.16 -13.75 5.59
C GLN A 35 -13.32 -12.78 5.28
N PRO A 36 -14.21 -12.42 6.23
CA PRO A 36 -15.31 -11.50 5.96
C PRO A 36 -14.84 -10.12 5.47
N ALA A 37 -13.80 -9.59 6.10
CA ALA A 37 -13.21 -8.30 5.76
C ALA A 37 -12.45 -8.36 4.43
N VAL A 38 -11.65 -9.40 4.21
CA VAL A 38 -10.91 -9.58 2.94
C VAL A 38 -11.89 -9.71 1.77
N ARG A 39 -12.97 -10.46 1.95
CA ARG A 39 -14.04 -10.57 0.95
C ARG A 39 -14.75 -9.24 0.71
N ALA A 40 -15.04 -8.49 1.78
CA ALA A 40 -15.68 -7.18 1.67
C ALA A 40 -14.84 -6.20 0.85
N TYR A 41 -13.51 -6.24 1.02
CA TYR A 41 -12.57 -5.44 0.25
C TYR A 41 -12.46 -5.91 -1.21
N ALA A 42 -12.37 -7.23 -1.45
CA ALA A 42 -12.35 -7.78 -2.81
C ALA A 42 -13.60 -7.36 -3.62
N LEU A 43 -14.76 -7.29 -2.97
CA LEU A 43 -16.01 -6.80 -3.57
C LEU A 43 -16.02 -5.29 -3.86
N THR A 44 -15.03 -4.53 -3.40
CA THR A 44 -14.80 -3.15 -3.88
C THR A 44 -14.02 -3.12 -5.19
N CYS A 45 -13.23 -4.16 -5.49
CA CYS A 45 -12.45 -4.25 -6.73
C CYS A 45 -13.31 -4.84 -7.87
N THR A 46 -14.05 -5.91 -7.59
CA THR A 46 -14.87 -6.65 -8.57
C THR A 46 -16.34 -6.73 -8.17
N THR A 47 -17.23 -6.76 -9.17
CA THR A 47 -18.67 -7.02 -9.00
C THR A 47 -19.00 -8.51 -8.96
N SER A 48 -18.07 -9.39 -9.32
CA SER A 48 -18.28 -10.85 -9.37
C SER A 48 -17.99 -11.50 -8.01
N PRO A 49 -18.98 -12.14 -7.37
CA PRO A 49 -18.75 -12.85 -6.10
C PRO A 49 -17.76 -14.01 -6.23
N GLY A 50 -17.73 -14.68 -7.39
CA GLY A 50 -16.80 -15.78 -7.66
C GLY A 50 -15.35 -15.29 -7.77
N LEU A 51 -15.13 -14.15 -8.45
CA LEU A 51 -13.81 -13.54 -8.54
C LEU A 51 -13.37 -12.99 -7.18
N ALA A 52 -14.27 -12.38 -6.40
CA ALA A 52 -13.96 -11.95 -5.04
C ALA A 52 -13.50 -13.12 -4.16
N SER A 53 -14.16 -14.28 -4.25
CA SER A 53 -13.73 -15.50 -3.54
C SER A 53 -12.36 -16.00 -4.02
N LYS A 54 -12.06 -15.93 -5.33
CA LYS A 54 -10.73 -16.26 -5.85
C LYS A 54 -9.65 -15.35 -5.26
N LEU A 55 -9.88 -14.04 -5.23
CA LEU A 55 -8.93 -13.07 -4.67
C LEU A 55 -8.67 -13.31 -3.18
N VAL A 56 -9.71 -13.63 -2.41
CA VAL A 56 -9.59 -14.05 -1.01
C VAL A 56 -8.68 -15.27 -0.89
N SER A 57 -8.92 -16.32 -1.68
CA SER A 57 -8.08 -17.51 -1.67
C SER A 57 -6.61 -17.18 -1.98
N VAL A 58 -6.35 -16.36 -2.99
CA VAL A 58 -4.98 -15.92 -3.34
C VAL A 58 -4.31 -15.19 -2.17
N ALA A 59 -5.03 -14.28 -1.49
CA ALA A 59 -4.47 -13.55 -0.36
C ALA A 59 -4.09 -14.47 0.81
N PHE A 60 -4.95 -15.45 1.13
CA PHE A 60 -4.64 -16.43 2.19
C PHE A 60 -3.57 -17.45 1.78
N THR A 61 -3.49 -17.83 0.50
CA THR A 61 -2.38 -18.65 -0.01
C THR A 61 -1.06 -17.92 0.19
N LYS A 62 -0.97 -16.64 -0.19
CA LYS A 62 0.24 -15.82 0.03
C LYS A 62 0.60 -15.65 1.51
N LEU A 63 -0.40 -15.49 2.38
CA LEU A 63 -0.16 -15.47 3.82
C LEU A 63 0.41 -16.81 4.30
N GLY A 64 -0.14 -17.94 3.85
CA GLY A 64 0.37 -19.28 4.15
C GLY A 64 1.81 -19.47 3.68
N GLU A 65 2.12 -19.09 2.43
CA GLU A 65 3.48 -19.12 1.86
C GLU A 65 4.46 -18.31 2.72
N ARG A 66 4.06 -17.10 3.14
CA ARG A 66 4.87 -16.24 4.03
C ARG A 66 5.12 -16.90 5.39
N VAL A 67 4.10 -17.54 5.98
CA VAL A 67 4.23 -18.26 7.25
C VAL A 67 5.19 -19.43 7.14
N THR A 68 5.16 -20.16 6.02
CA THR A 68 6.06 -21.29 5.78
C THR A 68 7.46 -20.90 5.32
N SER A 69 7.67 -19.66 4.85
CA SER A 69 8.98 -19.15 4.44
C SER A 69 9.98 -19.15 5.61
N PRO A 70 11.31 -19.06 5.39
CA PRO A 70 12.27 -18.91 6.47
C PRO A 70 12.33 -17.48 7.03
N HIS A 71 11.75 -16.49 6.35
CA HIS A 71 11.84 -15.09 6.75
C HIS A 71 11.03 -14.78 8.03
N PRO A 72 11.47 -13.83 8.87
CA PRO A 72 10.69 -13.41 10.04
C PRO A 72 9.32 -12.84 9.66
N LEU A 73 8.28 -13.27 10.38
CA LEU A 73 6.89 -12.84 10.14
C LEU A 73 6.64 -11.37 10.49
N ASP A 74 7.45 -10.81 11.38
CA ASP A 74 7.37 -9.45 11.91
C ASP A 74 8.21 -8.43 11.12
N ARG A 75 8.80 -8.84 9.99
CA ARG A 75 9.52 -7.95 9.06
C ARG A 75 8.75 -7.69 7.78
N GLY A 76 8.99 -6.55 7.17
CA GLY A 76 8.39 -6.12 5.89
C GLY A 76 7.19 -5.18 6.05
N ARG A 77 6.65 -4.73 4.91
CA ARG A 77 5.49 -3.84 4.88
C ARG A 77 4.29 -4.49 5.60
N HIS A 78 3.64 -3.72 6.47
CA HIS A 78 2.49 -4.13 7.29
C HIS A 78 2.72 -5.34 8.21
N ALA A 79 3.97 -5.67 8.56
CA ALA A 79 4.28 -6.86 9.36
C ALA A 79 3.55 -6.93 10.71
N GLY A 80 3.08 -5.78 11.22
CA GLY A 80 2.28 -5.71 12.44
C GLY A 80 0.81 -6.11 12.34
N CYS A 81 0.25 -6.17 11.13
CA CYS A 81 -1.20 -6.29 10.95
C CYS A 81 -1.54 -7.28 9.82
N VAL A 82 -1.93 -8.50 10.19
CA VAL A 82 -2.35 -9.56 9.25
C VAL A 82 -3.46 -9.09 8.32
N ARG A 83 -4.39 -8.29 8.85
CA ARG A 83 -5.47 -7.72 8.06
C ARG A 83 -4.97 -6.82 6.93
N LEU A 84 -4.08 -5.88 7.22
CA LEU A 84 -3.48 -5.03 6.19
C LEU A 84 -2.74 -5.84 5.11
N GLN A 85 -1.95 -6.84 5.51
CA GLN A 85 -1.23 -7.72 4.57
C GLN A 85 -2.18 -8.45 3.61
N LEU A 86 -3.31 -8.93 4.12
CA LEU A 86 -4.33 -9.62 3.32
C LEU A 86 -5.03 -8.65 2.35
N LEU A 87 -5.31 -7.43 2.78
CA LEU A 87 -5.93 -6.41 1.92
C LEU A 87 -4.98 -5.96 0.82
N GLU A 88 -3.70 -5.75 1.14
CA GLU A 88 -2.65 -5.46 0.16
C GLU A 88 -2.51 -6.60 -0.86
N SER A 89 -2.40 -7.85 -0.39
CA SER A 89 -2.32 -9.03 -1.25
C SER A 89 -3.53 -9.17 -2.17
N THR A 90 -4.72 -8.89 -1.64
CA THR A 90 -5.98 -8.87 -2.40
C THR A 90 -5.95 -7.83 -3.51
N ARG A 91 -5.48 -6.61 -3.20
CA ARG A 91 -5.35 -5.53 -4.18
C ARG A 91 -4.35 -5.89 -5.28
N LEU A 92 -3.16 -6.35 -4.91
CA LEU A 92 -2.12 -6.73 -5.87
C LEU A 92 -2.61 -7.83 -6.83
N ALA A 93 -3.29 -8.85 -6.29
CA ALA A 93 -3.92 -9.89 -7.10
C ALA A 93 -5.03 -9.33 -8.00
N ALA A 94 -5.85 -8.41 -7.49
CA ALA A 94 -6.92 -7.77 -8.24
C ALA A 94 -6.37 -6.94 -9.41
N VAL A 95 -5.31 -6.16 -9.20
CA VAL A 95 -4.63 -5.39 -10.28
C VAL A 95 -4.09 -6.33 -11.35
N ALA A 96 -3.35 -7.38 -10.94
CA ALA A 96 -2.78 -8.33 -11.89
C ALA A 96 -3.83 -9.06 -12.75
N ASP A 97 -4.96 -9.46 -12.13
CA ASP A 97 -6.07 -10.09 -12.86
C ASP A 97 -6.84 -9.07 -13.72
N ALA A 98 -6.99 -7.83 -13.27
CA ALA A 98 -7.70 -6.77 -13.99
C ALA A 98 -7.01 -6.38 -15.30
N LEU A 99 -5.67 -6.39 -15.33
CA LEU A 99 -4.89 -6.15 -16.55
C LEU A 99 -5.13 -7.23 -17.61
N LYS A 100 -5.47 -8.46 -17.20
CA LYS A 100 -5.76 -9.59 -18.11
C LYS A 100 -7.24 -9.68 -18.48
N HIS A 101 -8.12 -9.32 -17.56
CA HIS A 101 -9.56 -9.51 -17.67
C HIS A 101 -10.36 -8.27 -17.20
N PRO A 102 -10.23 -7.13 -17.89
CA PRO A 102 -10.74 -5.83 -17.42
C PRO A 102 -12.26 -5.82 -17.18
N HIS A 103 -13.04 -6.55 -17.99
CA HIS A 103 -14.50 -6.61 -17.89
C HIS A 103 -15.01 -7.31 -16.62
N ALA A 104 -14.16 -8.05 -15.91
CA ALA A 104 -14.54 -8.74 -14.68
C ALA A 104 -14.44 -7.85 -13.42
N PHE A 105 -13.98 -6.61 -13.56
CA PHE A 105 -13.76 -5.67 -12.46
C PHE A 105 -14.72 -4.49 -12.51
N SER A 106 -14.87 -3.80 -11.37
CA SER A 106 -15.74 -2.64 -11.29
C SER A 106 -15.18 -1.48 -12.11
N ALA A 107 -16.07 -0.68 -12.72
CA ALA A 107 -15.67 0.47 -13.53
C ALA A 107 -14.78 1.46 -12.75
N GLY A 108 -15.10 1.69 -11.46
CA GLY A 108 -14.29 2.56 -10.61
C GLY A 108 -12.89 2.02 -10.35
N PHE A 109 -12.74 0.71 -10.14
CA PHE A 109 -11.43 0.07 -9.95
C PHE A 109 -10.59 0.12 -11.22
N MET A 110 -11.22 -0.16 -12.37
CA MET A 110 -10.56 -0.05 -13.68
C MET A 110 -10.14 1.39 -14.00
N ALA A 111 -10.97 2.38 -13.68
CA ALA A 111 -10.63 3.78 -13.86
C ALA A 111 -9.42 4.19 -12.99
N TRP A 112 -9.36 3.69 -11.75
CA TRP A 112 -8.21 3.91 -10.87
C TRP A 112 -6.93 3.24 -11.37
N ILE A 113 -7.01 2.02 -11.92
CA ILE A 113 -5.86 1.37 -12.57
C ILE A 113 -5.41 2.17 -13.80
N ALA A 114 -6.35 2.59 -14.65
CA ALA A 114 -6.08 3.36 -15.86
C ALA A 114 -5.45 4.72 -15.54
N SER A 115 -5.79 5.33 -14.39
CA SER A 115 -5.12 6.52 -13.89
C SER A 115 -3.77 6.22 -13.22
N GLY A 116 -3.11 5.10 -13.54
CA GLY A 116 -1.80 4.72 -13.01
C GLY A 116 -1.82 4.12 -11.60
N SER A 117 -2.97 3.63 -11.11
CA SER A 117 -3.12 3.15 -9.73
C SER A 117 -2.64 4.18 -8.68
N VAL A 118 -2.85 5.46 -9.00
CA VAL A 118 -2.28 6.57 -8.25
C VAL A 118 -2.72 6.52 -6.80
N TRP A 119 -1.73 6.55 -5.92
CA TRP A 119 -1.87 6.89 -4.52
C TRP A 119 -2.21 8.37 -4.46
N PRO A 120 -3.31 8.80 -3.81
CA PRO A 120 -3.60 10.22 -3.66
C PRO A 120 -2.52 10.86 -2.77
N MET A 121 -1.41 11.27 -3.40
CA MET A 121 -0.20 11.73 -2.73
C MET A 121 -0.29 13.18 -2.27
N HIS A 122 -1.29 13.92 -2.76
CA HIS A 122 -1.57 15.29 -2.32
C HIS A 122 -2.38 15.30 -1.01
N ASP A 123 -2.15 16.35 -0.22
CA ASP A 123 -2.69 16.69 1.11
C ASP A 123 -2.02 16.12 2.37
N ASP A 124 -1.34 14.95 2.37
CA ASP A 124 -0.76 14.42 3.61
C ASP A 124 0.33 13.33 3.49
N GLY A 125 1.44 13.61 2.80
CA GLY A 125 2.55 12.63 2.62
C GLY A 125 3.12 12.06 3.91
N GLN A 126 3.22 12.88 4.95
CA GLN A 126 3.80 12.50 6.23
C GLN A 126 2.87 11.63 7.10
N LEU A 127 1.58 11.48 6.78
CA LEU A 127 0.69 10.61 7.55
C LEU A 127 1.10 9.14 7.47
N GLN A 128 1.52 8.69 6.30
CA GLN A 128 2.03 7.32 6.12
C GLN A 128 3.32 7.12 6.91
N VAL A 129 4.27 8.04 6.76
CA VAL A 129 5.56 8.02 7.47
C VAL A 129 5.32 7.99 8.99
N ALA A 130 4.40 8.82 9.49
CA ALA A 130 4.05 8.87 10.91
C ALA A 130 3.48 7.54 11.42
N TYR A 131 2.62 6.90 10.63
CA TYR A 131 2.03 5.61 10.96
C TYR A 131 3.06 4.48 10.90
N GLU A 132 3.90 4.45 9.86
CA GLU A 132 4.94 3.42 9.68
C GLU A 132 6.06 3.54 10.71
N GLY A 133 6.25 4.71 11.33
CA GLY A 133 7.14 4.92 12.47
C GLY A 133 6.68 4.31 13.79
N LEU A 134 5.42 3.87 13.89
CA LEU A 134 4.89 3.23 15.10
C LEU A 134 5.33 1.76 15.20
N THR A 135 5.20 1.18 16.40
CA THR A 135 5.45 -0.25 16.56
C THR A 135 4.42 -1.08 15.78
N PRO A 136 4.76 -2.32 15.37
CA PRO A 136 3.85 -3.18 14.61
C PRO A 136 2.48 -3.38 15.29
N VAL A 137 2.45 -3.50 16.62
CA VAL A 137 1.21 -3.67 17.40
C VAL A 137 0.36 -2.41 17.39
N GLU A 138 0.98 -1.23 17.53
CA GLU A 138 0.27 0.06 17.48
C GLU A 138 -0.36 0.32 16.10
N GLN A 139 0.38 0.01 15.03
CA GLN A 139 -0.15 0.05 13.66
C GLN A 139 -1.40 -0.82 13.53
N CYS A 140 -1.32 -2.08 13.99
CA CYS A 140 -2.45 -3.01 13.96
C CYS A 140 -3.67 -2.47 14.73
N LEU A 141 -3.46 -2.01 15.95
CA LEU A 141 -4.50 -1.44 16.80
C LEU A 141 -5.20 -0.25 16.12
N LEU A 142 -4.43 0.68 15.55
CA LEU A 142 -4.97 1.84 14.84
C LEU A 142 -5.70 1.43 13.57
N TRP A 143 -5.17 0.50 12.77
CA TRP A 143 -5.86 0.00 11.59
C TRP A 143 -7.26 -0.54 11.96
N HIS A 144 -7.32 -1.40 12.97
CA HIS A 144 -8.58 -2.02 13.36
C HIS A 144 -9.57 -1.02 13.98
N THR A 145 -9.12 -0.12 14.86
CA THR A 145 -10.01 0.78 15.60
C THR A 145 -10.35 2.06 14.84
N LEU A 146 -9.38 2.65 14.13
CA LEU A 146 -9.54 3.93 13.45
C LEU A 146 -10.06 3.77 12.02
N VAL A 147 -9.46 2.86 11.25
CA VAL A 147 -9.78 2.68 9.82
C VAL A 147 -10.96 1.74 9.63
N GLU A 148 -10.88 0.55 10.22
CA GLU A 148 -11.87 -0.50 10.04
C GLU A 148 -13.03 -0.49 11.02
N GLN A 149 -12.90 0.30 12.08
CA GLN A 149 -13.90 0.48 13.14
C GLN A 149 -14.39 -0.85 13.72
N ASP A 150 -13.47 -1.81 13.87
CA ASP A 150 -13.71 -3.08 14.56
C ASP A 150 -14.01 -2.82 16.04
N ASP A 151 -14.89 -3.62 16.62
CA ASP A 151 -15.17 -3.55 18.05
C ASP A 151 -14.01 -4.11 18.88
N LEU A 152 -13.93 -3.70 20.15
CA LEU A 152 -12.81 -4.08 21.02
C LEU A 152 -12.71 -5.59 21.28
N THR A 153 -13.80 -6.35 21.11
CA THR A 153 -13.74 -7.81 21.22
C THR A 153 -13.01 -8.41 20.03
N ALA A 154 -13.35 -7.97 18.81
CA ALA A 154 -12.62 -8.38 17.61
C ALA A 154 -11.14 -7.95 17.66
N VAL A 155 -10.86 -6.73 18.12
CA VAL A 155 -9.47 -6.25 18.28
C VAL A 155 -8.70 -7.10 19.29
N ALA A 156 -9.34 -7.50 20.38
CA ALA A 156 -8.72 -8.38 21.38
C ALA A 156 -8.40 -9.75 20.81
N ASP A 157 -9.32 -10.35 20.04
CA ASP A 157 -9.09 -11.64 19.37
C ASP A 157 -7.96 -11.59 18.33
N ILE A 158 -7.78 -10.45 17.68
CA ILE A 158 -6.71 -10.22 16.68
C ILE A 158 -5.36 -10.02 17.35
N THR A 159 -5.31 -9.23 18.41
CA THR A 159 -4.05 -8.79 19.02
C THR A 159 -3.60 -9.64 20.20
N GLY A 160 -4.50 -10.44 20.79
CA GLY A 160 -4.28 -11.13 22.06
C GLY A 160 -4.32 -10.21 23.29
N LEU A 161 -4.52 -8.90 23.10
CA LEU A 161 -4.56 -7.93 24.19
C LEU A 161 -5.96 -7.84 24.80
N MET A 162 -6.05 -7.82 26.12
CA MET A 162 -7.34 -7.85 26.83
C MET A 162 -7.48 -6.73 27.86
N GLY A 163 -8.73 -6.37 28.16
CA GLY A 163 -9.10 -5.53 29.30
C GLY A 163 -8.36 -4.19 29.39
N ARG A 164 -7.62 -3.98 30.49
CA ARG A 164 -6.88 -2.74 30.74
C ARG A 164 -5.67 -2.58 29.82
N ASP A 165 -5.00 -3.67 29.45
CA ASP A 165 -3.82 -3.61 28.59
C ASP A 165 -4.18 -3.17 27.18
N LEU A 166 -5.27 -3.69 26.60
CA LEU A 166 -5.76 -3.24 25.30
C LEU A 166 -6.06 -1.73 25.29
N ARG A 167 -6.77 -1.23 26.30
CA ARG A 167 -7.10 0.20 26.41
C ARG A 167 -5.86 1.08 26.58
N ALA A 168 -4.90 0.64 27.40
CA ALA A 168 -3.64 1.34 27.57
C ALA A 168 -2.87 1.41 26.25
N ARG A 169 -2.77 0.30 25.50
CA ARG A 169 -2.05 0.25 24.22
C ARG A 169 -2.75 1.03 23.12
N LEU A 170 -4.08 1.08 23.09
CA LEU A 170 -4.82 1.97 22.20
C LEU A 170 -4.52 3.45 22.48
N THR A 171 -4.50 3.83 23.76
CA THR A 171 -4.13 5.20 24.16
C THR A 171 -2.70 5.53 23.76
N THR A 172 -1.77 4.57 23.94
CA THR A 172 -0.37 4.73 23.51
C THR A 172 -0.24 4.85 21.99
N ALA A 173 -0.94 4.01 21.22
CA ALA A 173 -0.89 4.04 19.76
C ALA A 173 -1.41 5.37 19.19
N ASP A 174 -2.55 5.84 19.70
CA ASP A 174 -3.16 7.11 19.30
C ASP A 174 -2.25 8.31 19.65
N ARG A 175 -1.66 8.32 20.86
CA ARG A 175 -0.63 9.30 21.25
C ARG A 175 0.61 9.22 20.39
N GLY A 176 1.07 8.01 20.08
CA GLY A 176 2.23 7.74 19.25
C GLY A 176 2.06 8.32 17.85
N LEU A 177 0.90 8.12 17.23
CA LEU A 177 0.62 8.62 15.89
C LEU A 177 0.66 10.15 15.84
N ARG A 178 0.03 10.84 16.81
CA ARG A 178 0.04 12.31 16.88
C ARG A 178 1.42 12.88 17.19
N ARG A 179 2.16 12.22 18.08
CA ARG A 179 3.56 12.58 18.37
C ARG A 179 4.43 12.44 17.12
N SER A 180 4.36 11.31 16.42
CA SER A 180 5.13 11.10 15.20
C SER A 180 4.78 12.11 14.11
N ARG A 181 3.49 12.45 13.97
CA ARG A 181 3.03 13.54 13.10
C ARG A 181 3.67 14.89 13.46
N MET A 182 3.71 15.22 14.75
CA MET A 182 4.32 16.46 15.23
C MET A 182 5.83 16.49 15.00
N GLU A 183 6.54 15.38 15.27
CA GLU A 183 7.99 15.24 15.03
C GLU A 183 8.33 15.52 13.56
N LEU A 184 7.60 14.90 12.62
CA LEU A 184 7.76 15.13 11.18
C LEU A 184 7.43 16.57 10.73
N TYR A 185 6.54 17.26 11.44
CA TYR A 185 6.32 18.69 11.21
C TYR A 185 7.53 19.51 11.68
N LEU A 186 8.06 19.23 12.87
CA LEU A 186 9.18 19.98 13.47
C LEU A 186 10.48 19.83 12.69
N GLU A 187 10.71 18.68 12.04
CA GLU A 187 11.85 18.46 11.13
C GLU A 187 11.91 19.47 9.96
N ARG A 188 10.81 20.15 9.64
CA ARG A 188 10.71 21.12 8.53
C ARG A 188 10.58 22.57 8.98
N VAL A 189 10.63 22.81 10.29
CA VAL A 189 10.44 24.15 10.84
C VAL A 189 11.79 24.71 11.23
N ASP A 190 12.20 25.82 10.60
CA ASP A 190 13.49 26.46 10.90
C ASP A 190 13.51 27.28 12.21
N SER A 191 12.36 27.43 12.87
CA SER A 191 12.25 28.21 14.10
C SER A 191 12.65 27.38 15.33
N GLU A 192 13.76 27.75 15.96
CA GLU A 192 14.25 27.14 17.21
C GLU A 192 13.19 27.18 18.33
N ASP A 193 12.45 28.29 18.45
CA ASP A 193 11.36 28.42 19.43
C ASP A 193 10.25 27.39 19.19
N CYS A 194 9.86 27.17 17.94
CA CYS A 194 8.85 26.15 17.60
C CYS A 194 9.35 24.75 17.97
N ILE A 195 10.59 24.42 17.62
CA ILE A 195 11.21 23.13 17.91
C ILE A 195 11.27 22.91 19.43
N LYS A 196 11.75 23.91 20.18
CA LYS A 196 11.94 23.81 21.63
C LYS A 196 10.61 23.67 22.38
N ILE A 197 9.63 24.54 22.10
CA ILE A 197 8.36 24.59 22.84
C ILE A 197 7.48 23.37 22.52
N LEU A 198 7.36 23.01 21.24
CA LEU A 198 6.53 21.86 20.84
C LEU A 198 7.24 20.52 21.03
N GLY A 199 8.56 20.45 20.83
CA GLY A 199 9.34 19.23 21.01
C GLY A 199 9.31 18.69 22.45
N GLY A 200 9.21 19.57 23.44
CA GLY A 200 9.00 19.20 24.85
C GLY A 200 7.60 18.68 25.17
N SER A 201 6.62 18.91 24.29
CA SER A 201 5.20 18.76 24.56
C SER A 201 4.62 17.41 24.12
N ARG A 202 5.20 16.31 24.63
CA ARG A 202 4.87 14.91 24.25
C ARG A 202 3.41 14.48 24.48
N GLY A 203 2.64 15.25 25.25
CA GLY A 203 1.23 14.95 25.57
C GLY A 203 0.20 15.65 24.69
N LEU A 204 0.62 16.51 23.74
CA LEU A 204 -0.33 17.23 22.88
C LEU A 204 -1.05 16.27 21.91
N PRO A 205 -2.35 16.45 21.68
CA PRO A 205 -3.27 17.41 22.31
C PRO A 205 -4.09 16.83 23.48
N TYR A 206 -3.75 15.66 24.02
CA TYR A 206 -4.55 14.94 25.04
C TYR A 206 -4.64 15.65 26.38
N SER A 207 -3.61 16.42 26.70
CA SER A 207 -3.63 17.35 27.83
C SER A 207 -3.76 18.77 27.29
N PRO A 208 -4.51 19.65 27.97
CA PRO A 208 -4.49 21.08 27.67
C PRO A 208 -3.04 21.57 27.60
N PRO A 209 -2.70 22.42 26.61
CA PRO A 209 -1.36 22.97 26.52
C PRO A 209 -1.03 23.75 27.80
N GLY A 210 0.20 23.61 28.28
CA GLY A 210 0.72 24.46 29.35
C GLY A 210 0.76 25.94 28.95
N PRO A 211 1.07 26.85 29.87
CA PRO A 211 1.08 28.29 29.60
C PRO A 211 2.05 28.67 28.47
N GLU A 212 3.28 28.13 28.48
CA GLU A 212 4.31 28.39 27.45
C GLU A 212 3.85 27.96 26.05
N VAL A 213 3.27 26.76 25.93
CA VAL A 213 2.71 26.27 24.66
C VAL A 213 1.51 27.12 24.24
N SER A 214 0.64 27.50 25.17
CA SER A 214 -0.55 28.31 24.87
C SER A 214 -0.19 29.70 24.36
N GLU A 215 0.81 30.34 24.95
CA GLU A 215 1.37 31.61 24.50
C GLU A 215 1.98 31.49 23.10
N HIS A 216 2.74 30.42 22.85
CA HIS A 216 3.30 30.16 21.53
C HIS A 216 2.21 29.93 20.47
N LEU A 217 1.17 29.13 20.76
CA LEU A 217 0.06 28.91 19.83
C LEU A 217 -0.77 30.18 19.58
N ALA A 218 -0.79 31.13 20.53
CA ALA A 218 -1.39 32.45 20.30
C ALA A 218 -0.56 33.28 19.30
N ALA A 219 0.77 33.21 19.38
CA ALA A 219 1.70 33.97 18.56
C ALA A 219 2.02 33.33 17.19
N CYS A 220 2.02 31.99 17.08
CA CYS A 220 2.45 31.26 15.87
C CYS A 220 1.27 30.58 15.16
N ALA A 221 0.79 31.20 14.07
CA ALA A 221 -0.34 30.69 13.30
C ALA A 221 -0.10 29.29 12.70
N ARG A 222 1.14 28.97 12.30
CA ARG A 222 1.51 27.65 11.75
C ARG A 222 1.40 26.54 12.80
N CYS A 223 1.97 26.77 13.99
CA CYS A 223 1.90 25.82 15.09
C CYS A 223 0.47 25.67 15.64
N ARG A 224 -0.32 26.76 15.63
CA ARG A 224 -1.76 26.69 15.93
C ARG A 224 -2.51 25.81 14.95
N ALA A 225 -2.25 25.96 13.65
CA ALA A 225 -2.88 25.11 12.63
C ALA A 225 -2.52 23.62 12.81
N LEU A 226 -1.26 23.31 13.13
CA LEU A 226 -0.85 21.94 13.48
C LEU A 226 -1.59 21.43 14.72
N TYR A 227 -1.67 22.22 15.79
CA TYR A 227 -2.38 21.82 17.00
C TYR A 227 -3.86 21.53 16.72
N ASP A 228 -4.53 22.40 15.96
CA ASP A 228 -5.93 22.21 15.57
C ASP A 228 -6.13 20.95 14.71
N GLU A 229 -5.19 20.67 13.80
CA GLU A 229 -5.15 19.41 13.03
C GLU A 229 -5.01 18.20 13.96
N LEU A 230 -4.05 18.26 14.89
CA LEU A 230 -3.80 17.19 15.84
C LEU A 230 -5.00 16.96 16.76
N VAL A 231 -5.77 17.97 17.15
CA VAL A 231 -6.99 17.79 17.95
C VAL A 231 -8.06 17.00 17.18
N ARG A 232 -8.19 17.23 15.87
CA ARG A 232 -9.23 16.62 15.02
C ARG A 232 -8.69 15.52 14.10
N PHE A 233 -7.59 14.91 14.50
CA PHE A 233 -6.78 14.07 13.63
C PHE A 233 -7.47 12.79 13.18
N ASP A 234 -8.31 12.18 14.02
CA ASP A 234 -8.88 10.84 13.79
C ASP A 234 -9.65 10.75 12.48
N ALA A 235 -10.55 11.70 12.23
CA ALA A 235 -11.36 11.71 11.01
C ALA A 235 -10.50 11.89 9.75
N ARG A 236 -9.39 12.63 9.87
CA ARG A 236 -8.41 12.82 8.80
C ARG A 236 -7.61 11.54 8.60
N ALA A 237 -7.03 10.98 9.65
CA ALA A 237 -6.26 9.75 9.60
C ALA A 237 -7.09 8.57 9.08
N ALA A 238 -8.32 8.36 9.58
CA ALA A 238 -9.24 7.33 9.09
C ALA A 238 -9.57 7.46 7.60
N ARG A 239 -9.61 8.69 7.07
CA ARG A 239 -9.89 8.96 5.65
C ARG A 239 -8.68 8.74 4.77
N HIS A 240 -7.53 9.26 5.17
CA HIS A 240 -6.34 9.34 4.31
C HIS A 240 -5.41 8.14 4.47
N LEU A 241 -5.28 7.55 5.66
CA LEU A 241 -4.40 6.43 5.91
C LEU A 241 -4.65 5.20 5.02
N PRO A 242 -5.89 4.66 4.85
CA PRO A 242 -6.10 3.52 3.97
C PRO A 242 -5.79 3.82 2.51
N LEU A 243 -6.00 5.07 2.07
CA LEU A 243 -5.60 5.50 0.73
C LEU A 243 -4.07 5.56 0.58
N ARG A 244 -3.33 5.83 1.66
CA ARG A 244 -1.86 5.85 1.69
C ARG A 244 -1.21 4.48 1.90
N LEU A 245 -1.94 3.52 2.49
CA LEU A 245 -1.45 2.15 2.68
C LEU A 245 -1.95 1.15 1.64
N LEU A 246 -3.13 1.37 1.03
CA LEU A 246 -3.69 0.51 -0.03
C LEU A 246 -3.91 1.20 -1.39
N GLY A 247 -4.03 2.52 -1.47
CA GLY A 247 -4.22 3.23 -2.74
C GLY A 247 -5.68 3.21 -3.19
N TRP A 248 -6.21 2.01 -3.39
CA TRP A 248 -7.63 1.78 -3.62
C TRP A 248 -8.38 1.60 -2.29
N TRP A 249 -9.23 2.56 -1.93
CA TRP A 249 -10.10 2.44 -0.76
C TRP A 249 -11.48 3.06 -0.99
N ARG A 250 -12.51 2.21 -0.99
CA ARG A 250 -13.92 2.61 -1.07
C ARG A 250 -14.57 2.45 0.30
N ALA A 251 -14.28 3.35 1.24
CA ALA A 251 -14.67 3.22 2.65
C ALA A 251 -16.15 2.85 2.86
N GLU A 252 -17.06 3.52 2.17
CA GLU A 252 -18.50 3.26 2.31
C GLU A 252 -18.90 1.90 1.73
N ASP A 253 -18.41 1.55 0.53
CA ASP A 253 -18.70 0.26 -0.10
C ASP A 253 -18.11 -0.89 0.72
N TYR A 254 -16.87 -0.71 1.21
CA TYR A 254 -16.18 -1.64 2.09
C TYR A 254 -16.98 -1.93 3.35
N ARG A 255 -17.42 -0.90 4.08
CA ARG A 255 -18.22 -1.07 5.30
C ARG A 255 -19.53 -1.78 5.02
N ARG A 256 -20.28 -1.37 3.98
CA ARG A 256 -21.53 -2.05 3.61
C ARG A 256 -21.30 -3.53 3.30
N ASN A 257 -20.24 -3.86 2.55
CA ASN A 257 -19.91 -5.25 2.22
C ASN A 257 -19.49 -6.06 3.47
N LYS A 258 -18.76 -5.43 4.40
CA LYS A 258 -18.31 -6.04 5.65
C LYS A 258 -19.48 -6.34 6.58
N GLU A 259 -20.41 -5.40 6.74
CA GLU A 259 -21.64 -5.59 7.51
C GLU A 259 -22.51 -6.72 6.93
N ALA A 260 -22.69 -6.73 5.60
CA ALA A 260 -23.44 -7.78 4.91
C ALA A 260 -22.80 -9.17 5.08
N THR A 261 -21.46 -9.25 5.10
CA THR A 261 -20.74 -10.53 5.27
C THR A 261 -20.71 -10.98 6.72
N ALA A 262 -20.77 -10.05 7.69
CA ALA A 262 -20.86 -10.36 9.12
C ALA A 262 -22.26 -10.82 9.57
N GLY A 263 -23.26 -10.86 8.67
CA GLY A 263 -24.64 -11.24 9.00
C GLY A 263 -25.36 -10.25 9.93
N ARG A 264 -24.82 -9.04 10.11
CA ARG A 264 -25.43 -7.99 10.93
C ARG A 264 -26.42 -7.20 10.08
N PRO A 265 -27.70 -7.10 10.44
CA PRO A 265 -28.65 -6.30 9.67
C PRO A 265 -28.18 -4.83 9.65
N PRO A 266 -28.30 -4.12 8.52
CA PRO A 266 -27.90 -2.72 8.43
C PRO A 266 -28.66 -1.93 9.50
N ARG A 267 -27.92 -1.21 10.36
CA ARG A 267 -28.54 -0.24 11.28
C ARG A 267 -29.18 0.83 10.41
N GLY A 268 -30.50 0.80 10.30
CA GLY A 268 -31.26 1.77 9.51
C GLY A 268 -30.86 3.19 9.91
N ARG A 269 -30.65 4.07 8.91
CA ARG A 269 -30.60 5.52 9.14
C ARG A 269 -31.79 5.92 10.00
N PRO A 270 -31.65 6.83 10.99
CA PRO A 270 -32.83 7.41 11.61
C PRO A 270 -33.60 8.11 10.49
N ALA A 271 -34.78 7.58 10.17
CA ALA A 271 -35.73 8.27 9.33
C ALA A 271 -35.97 9.63 10.00
N ARG A 272 -35.65 10.71 9.29
CA ARG A 272 -36.08 12.06 9.70
C ARG A 272 -37.58 11.99 9.89
N GLY A 273 -38.02 12.27 11.12
CA GLY A 273 -39.40 12.07 11.55
C GLY A 273 -40.38 12.83 10.67
N ALA A 274 -41.35 12.09 10.12
CA ALA A 274 -42.67 12.64 9.84
C ALA A 274 -43.38 12.82 11.20
N PRO A 275 -44.13 13.91 11.41
CA PRO A 275 -44.75 14.18 12.71
C PRO A 275 -45.82 13.13 13.02
N ALA A 276 -45.79 12.64 14.27
CA ALA A 276 -46.77 11.71 14.81
C ALA A 276 -48.16 12.36 14.87
N ALA A 277 -49.13 11.78 14.17
CA ALA A 277 -50.55 12.08 14.38
C ALA A 277 -51.07 11.32 15.62
N ARG A 278 -51.73 12.05 16.52
CA ARG A 278 -52.40 11.55 17.74
C ARG A 278 -53.52 10.55 17.40
N PRO A 279 -53.83 9.57 18.27
CA PRO A 279 -54.95 8.67 18.03
C PRO A 279 -56.27 9.29 18.52
N ALA A 280 -57.31 9.21 17.70
CA ALA A 280 -58.69 9.29 18.14
C ALA A 280 -59.35 7.94 17.85
N GLY A 281 -59.83 7.29 18.90
CA GLY A 281 -60.58 6.03 18.79
C GLY A 281 -62.01 6.28 18.32
N THR A 282 -62.57 5.29 17.63
CA THR A 282 -63.73 4.48 18.06
C THR A 282 -64.40 3.81 16.86
N GLY A 283 -64.77 2.54 17.05
CA GLY A 283 -65.91 1.92 16.37
C GLY A 283 -65.74 1.41 14.94
N ARG A 284 -65.71 0.08 14.77
CA ARG A 284 -66.90 -0.73 14.39
C ARG A 284 -66.49 -2.06 13.76
N ARG A 285 -67.14 -3.14 14.24
CA ARG A 285 -67.08 -4.51 13.73
C ARG A 285 -67.38 -4.61 12.23
N ARG A 286 -66.68 -5.50 11.50
CA ARG A 286 -67.28 -6.46 10.56
C ARG A 286 -66.33 -7.60 10.13
N ARG A 287 -66.80 -8.82 10.44
CA ARG A 287 -66.70 -10.15 9.80
C ARG A 287 -65.59 -10.50 8.78
N ARG A 288 -64.94 -11.64 9.10
CA ARG A 288 -64.55 -12.82 8.28
C ARG A 288 -64.49 -12.68 6.74
N ALA A 289 -63.37 -13.09 6.16
CA ALA A 289 -63.32 -14.10 5.09
C ALA A 289 -61.91 -14.72 5.00
N ALA A 290 -61.86 -16.02 4.74
CA ALA A 290 -60.67 -16.85 4.68
C ALA A 290 -60.30 -17.20 3.24
N GLY A 291 -58.99 -17.33 2.99
CA GLY A 291 -58.38 -18.13 1.93
C GLY A 291 -58.20 -17.47 0.54
N PRO A 292 -57.41 -18.08 -0.38
CA PRO A 292 -56.56 -19.25 -0.22
C PRO A 292 -55.08 -19.06 -0.64
N VAL A 293 -54.26 -19.98 -0.15
CA VAL A 293 -52.91 -20.33 -0.60
C VAL A 293 -52.96 -20.78 -2.07
N ARG A 294 -52.06 -20.26 -2.92
CA ARG A 294 -51.77 -20.85 -4.23
C ARG A 294 -50.31 -21.28 -4.32
N LYS A 295 -50.13 -22.60 -4.34
CA LYS A 295 -48.94 -23.32 -4.80
C LYS A 295 -48.88 -23.25 -6.33
N ALA A 296 -47.73 -22.94 -6.91
CA ALA A 296 -47.40 -23.23 -8.30
C ALA A 296 -45.99 -23.84 -8.30
N ARG A 297 -45.88 -25.17 -8.30
CA ARG A 297 -45.81 -26.07 -9.47
C ARG A 297 -44.55 -25.82 -10.31
N THR A 298 -43.53 -26.54 -9.89
CA THR A 298 -42.46 -27.18 -10.65
C THR A 298 -42.82 -27.48 -12.11
N TRP A 299 -41.94 -27.08 -13.03
CA TRP A 299 -41.76 -27.70 -14.33
C TRP A 299 -40.42 -28.42 -14.37
N LEU A 300 -40.50 -29.75 -14.52
CA LEU A 300 -39.41 -30.64 -14.91
C LEU A 300 -39.68 -31.06 -16.36
N LEU A 301 -38.71 -30.83 -17.25
CA LEU A 301 -38.40 -31.53 -18.51
C LEU A 301 -37.12 -30.83 -19.01
N GLY A 302 -35.94 -31.44 -19.17
CA GLY A 302 -35.62 -32.84 -19.38
C GLY A 302 -35.20 -33.07 -20.83
N THR A 303 -33.96 -32.71 -21.21
CA THR A 303 -33.29 -33.34 -22.36
C THR A 303 -31.78 -33.44 -22.13
N ARG A 304 -31.33 -34.68 -21.94
CA ARG A 304 -29.94 -35.14 -22.05
C ARG A 304 -29.51 -35.04 -23.52
N ARG A 305 -28.36 -34.45 -23.80
CA ARG A 305 -27.55 -34.79 -24.98
C ARG A 305 -26.13 -35.10 -24.53
N ARG A 306 -25.76 -36.38 -24.68
CA ARG A 306 -24.40 -36.89 -24.59
C ARG A 306 -23.69 -36.50 -25.89
N ALA A 307 -22.53 -35.87 -25.80
CA ALA A 307 -21.59 -35.77 -26.89
C ALA A 307 -20.23 -36.23 -26.37
N THR A 308 -19.95 -37.51 -26.60
CA THR A 308 -18.62 -38.11 -26.56
C THR A 308 -17.91 -37.75 -27.86
N VAL A 309 -16.78 -37.04 -27.79
CA VAL A 309 -15.84 -36.93 -28.89
C VAL A 309 -14.45 -37.27 -28.36
N LEU A 310 -13.78 -38.08 -29.18
CA LEU A 310 -12.62 -38.91 -28.92
C LEU A 310 -11.32 -38.10 -28.74
N LEU A 311 -10.45 -38.62 -27.87
CA LEU A 311 -9.02 -38.37 -27.83
C LEU A 311 -8.39 -38.81 -29.17
N ALA A 312 -7.70 -37.89 -29.84
CA ALA A 312 -6.74 -38.21 -30.89
C ALA A 312 -5.38 -37.61 -30.50
N VAL A 313 -4.43 -38.51 -30.29
CA VAL A 313 -3.01 -38.26 -30.09
C VAL A 313 -2.39 -37.94 -31.45
N SER A 314 -1.70 -36.80 -31.56
CA SER A 314 -0.68 -36.59 -32.59
C SER A 314 0.39 -35.63 -32.06
N ALA A 315 1.38 -36.19 -31.38
CA ALA A 315 2.69 -35.58 -31.22
C ALA A 315 3.49 -35.76 -32.53
N THR A 316 4.54 -34.94 -32.69
CA THR A 316 5.64 -35.03 -33.68
C THR A 316 5.55 -34.28 -35.02
N VAL A 317 5.14 -33.00 -35.01
CA VAL A 317 5.64 -32.00 -36.01
C VAL A 317 5.91 -30.60 -35.41
N ALA A 318 5.45 -30.29 -34.18
CA ALA A 318 5.47 -28.92 -33.65
C ALA A 318 6.81 -28.42 -33.04
N THR A 319 7.83 -29.27 -32.89
CA THR A 319 9.10 -28.87 -32.22
C THR A 319 10.12 -28.17 -33.14
N ALA A 320 9.92 -28.19 -34.47
CA ALA A 320 10.81 -27.48 -35.40
C ALA A 320 10.31 -26.08 -35.79
N LEU A 321 9.00 -25.81 -35.69
CA LEU A 321 8.43 -24.48 -35.96
C LEU A 321 8.45 -23.54 -34.76
N THR A 322 8.40 -24.06 -33.53
CA THR A 322 8.52 -23.20 -32.33
C THR A 322 9.95 -22.72 -32.10
N CYS A 323 10.97 -23.51 -32.47
CA CYS A 323 12.35 -23.05 -32.38
C CYS A 323 12.68 -21.98 -33.43
N THR A 324 12.13 -22.04 -34.65
CA THR A 324 12.37 -20.98 -35.65
C THR A 324 11.61 -19.69 -35.35
N LEU A 325 10.43 -19.76 -34.73
CA LEU A 325 9.72 -18.57 -34.23
C LEU A 325 10.33 -17.99 -32.95
N ALA A 326 10.85 -18.81 -32.04
CA ALA A 326 11.57 -18.35 -30.86
C ALA A 326 12.96 -17.76 -31.19
N LEU A 327 13.68 -18.33 -32.15
CA LEU A 327 14.95 -17.76 -32.63
C LEU A 327 14.73 -16.47 -33.42
N ARG A 328 13.62 -16.34 -34.17
CA ARG A 328 13.27 -15.09 -34.87
C ARG A 328 12.73 -14.00 -33.93
N TRP A 329 12.24 -14.37 -32.75
CA TRP A 329 11.94 -13.44 -31.65
C TRP A 329 13.20 -13.02 -30.86
N MET A 330 14.23 -13.87 -30.79
CA MET A 330 15.53 -13.50 -30.20
C MET A 330 16.38 -12.63 -31.14
N GLU A 331 16.18 -12.73 -32.46
CA GLU A 331 16.94 -11.96 -33.47
C GLU A 331 16.26 -10.62 -33.88
N SER A 332 15.16 -10.21 -33.23
CA SER A 332 14.42 -8.98 -33.59
C SER A 332 14.06 -8.05 -32.43
N SER A 333 14.80 -8.12 -31.34
CA SER A 333 14.91 -7.01 -30.40
C SER A 333 16.26 -6.33 -30.61
N GLU A 334 16.36 -5.53 -31.67
CA GLU A 334 17.27 -4.38 -31.61
C GLU A 334 16.85 -3.57 -30.36
N PRO A 335 17.79 -3.15 -29.49
CA PRO A 335 17.44 -2.16 -28.48
C PRO A 335 16.87 -0.96 -29.22
N ALA A 336 15.66 -0.54 -28.86
CA ALA A 336 15.06 0.65 -29.44
C ALA A 336 15.93 1.84 -29.03
N GLY A 337 16.90 2.19 -29.86
CA GLY A 337 17.75 3.35 -29.66
C GLY A 337 16.89 4.62 -29.68
N CYS A 338 17.33 5.62 -28.92
CA CYS A 338 16.67 6.92 -28.90
C CYS A 338 16.51 7.49 -30.31
N GLY A 339 15.34 8.05 -30.60
CA GLY A 339 15.04 8.67 -31.89
C GLY A 339 15.95 9.86 -32.18
N PRO A 340 15.93 10.42 -33.41
CA PRO A 340 16.82 11.51 -33.83
C PRO A 340 16.73 12.78 -32.97
N ASP A 341 15.68 12.93 -32.17
CA ASP A 341 15.48 14.04 -31.23
C ASP A 341 15.93 13.73 -29.78
N GLY A 342 16.62 12.60 -29.55
CA GLY A 342 17.11 12.19 -28.23
C GLY A 342 16.03 11.67 -27.26
N HIS A 343 14.83 11.38 -27.76
CA HIS A 343 13.71 10.81 -27.01
C HIS A 343 13.53 9.31 -27.33
N ASP A 344 13.24 8.49 -26.32
CA ASP A 344 12.91 7.07 -26.49
C ASP A 344 11.53 6.90 -27.20
N PRO A 345 11.47 6.32 -28.40
CA PRO A 345 10.23 6.16 -29.16
C PRO A 345 9.29 5.08 -28.59
N GLY A 346 9.70 4.31 -27.58
CA GLY A 346 8.89 3.29 -26.91
C GLY A 346 7.83 3.83 -25.96
N VAL A 347 7.74 5.15 -25.77
CA VAL A 347 6.84 5.80 -24.82
C VAL A 347 5.62 6.39 -25.53
N THR A 348 4.45 5.74 -25.41
CA THR A 348 3.17 6.42 -25.69
C THR A 348 2.77 7.26 -24.48
N GLU A 349 2.83 8.58 -24.64
CA GLU A 349 2.39 9.58 -23.66
C GLU A 349 0.85 9.53 -23.45
N PRO A 350 0.34 9.32 -22.22
CA PRO A 350 -1.05 9.59 -21.90
C PRO A 350 -1.25 11.07 -21.50
N PRO A 351 -2.28 11.78 -22.00
CA PRO A 351 -2.52 13.18 -21.64
C PRO A 351 -3.26 13.27 -20.29
N GLY A 352 -2.72 14.02 -19.33
CA GLY A 352 -3.44 14.45 -18.11
C GLY A 352 -2.74 14.13 -16.77
N PRO A 353 -2.96 14.99 -15.75
CA PRO A 353 -1.96 15.39 -14.77
C PRO A 353 -1.57 14.24 -13.86
N SER A 354 -0.30 14.18 -13.47
CA SER A 354 0.15 13.11 -12.60
C SER A 354 1.14 13.62 -11.55
N PRO A 355 1.46 12.81 -10.53
CA PRO A 355 2.34 13.24 -9.46
C PRO A 355 3.76 13.38 -10.00
N SER A 356 4.33 14.58 -9.91
CA SER A 356 5.74 14.85 -10.21
C SER A 356 6.57 14.50 -8.97
N LEU A 357 7.49 13.52 -9.09
CA LEU A 357 8.59 13.39 -8.13
C LEU A 357 9.35 14.72 -8.14
N SER A 358 9.90 15.18 -7.04
CA SER A 358 10.69 16.42 -7.04
C SER A 358 12.13 16.13 -6.65
N ALA A 359 13.07 16.46 -7.53
CA ALA A 359 14.50 16.34 -7.22
C ALA A 359 14.88 17.19 -5.98
N ARG A 360 14.13 18.25 -5.69
CA ARG A 360 14.31 19.13 -4.51
C ARG A 360 13.85 18.52 -3.19
N LEU A 361 13.03 17.46 -3.22
CA LEU A 361 12.48 16.82 -2.03
C LEU A 361 13.09 15.44 -1.75
N ARG A 362 14.22 15.12 -2.41
CA ARG A 362 14.86 13.80 -2.47
C ARG A 362 13.94 12.74 -3.07
N VAL A 363 14.46 11.98 -4.01
CA VAL A 363 13.79 10.85 -4.65
C VAL A 363 14.45 9.58 -4.12
N ASN A 364 13.69 8.74 -3.43
CA ASN A 364 14.20 7.51 -2.86
C ASN A 364 14.45 6.47 -3.95
N ALA A 365 15.41 5.57 -3.72
CA ALA A 365 15.82 4.60 -4.72
C ALA A 365 14.74 3.56 -5.04
N ASP A 366 13.77 3.34 -4.15
CA ASP A 366 12.62 2.45 -4.37
C ASP A 366 11.39 3.13 -4.98
N GLU A 367 11.46 4.43 -5.30
CA GLU A 367 10.40 5.18 -5.99
C GLU A 367 10.50 5.10 -7.53
N TYR A 368 11.24 4.11 -8.03
CA TYR A 368 11.41 3.88 -9.46
C TYR A 368 10.07 3.55 -10.15
N THR A 369 9.95 3.99 -11.39
CA THR A 369 8.85 3.62 -12.31
C THR A 369 9.14 2.31 -13.04
N ALA A 370 10.41 1.98 -13.28
CA ALA A 370 10.87 0.68 -13.77
C ALA A 370 12.29 0.39 -13.26
N GLN A 371 12.66 -0.89 -13.24
CA GLN A 371 14.00 -1.34 -12.86
C GLN A 371 14.43 -2.52 -13.73
N GLU A 372 15.74 -2.70 -13.88
CA GLU A 372 16.37 -3.84 -14.54
C GLU A 372 17.56 -4.30 -13.69
N GLY A 373 17.60 -5.60 -13.35
CA GLY A 373 18.69 -6.22 -12.60
C GLY A 373 18.80 -5.88 -11.10
N THR A 374 18.30 -4.72 -10.65
CA THR A 374 18.50 -4.29 -9.25
C THR A 374 17.74 -5.13 -8.21
N GLU A 375 18.30 -5.20 -7.01
CA GLU A 375 17.73 -5.89 -5.85
C GLU A 375 17.53 -4.93 -4.66
N ALA A 376 16.75 -5.35 -3.65
CA ALA A 376 16.65 -4.56 -2.42
C ALA A 376 17.94 -4.75 -1.62
N SER A 377 18.45 -3.69 -0.97
CA SER A 377 19.66 -3.85 -0.14
C SER A 377 19.38 -4.82 1.02
N ASP A 378 20.23 -5.84 1.14
CA ASP A 378 20.16 -6.88 2.18
C ASP A 378 20.55 -6.38 3.57
N LEU A 379 21.11 -5.16 3.65
CA LEU A 379 21.62 -4.56 4.88
C LEU A 379 20.55 -3.84 5.70
N GLY A 380 19.28 -4.00 5.34
CA GLY A 380 18.13 -3.51 6.12
C GLY A 380 17.90 -2.00 6.01
N PHE A 381 18.57 -1.33 5.07
CA PHE A 381 18.31 0.06 4.75
C PHE A 381 16.98 0.19 4.01
N ARG A 382 16.02 0.87 4.63
CA ARG A 382 14.72 1.14 4.01
C ARG A 382 14.95 2.01 2.78
N HIS A 383 14.33 1.63 1.66
CA HIS A 383 14.39 2.28 0.35
C HIS A 383 15.65 2.06 -0.49
N ALA A 384 16.70 1.43 0.06
CA ALA A 384 17.94 1.22 -0.68
C ALA A 384 17.82 0.11 -1.74
N ARG A 385 18.40 0.35 -2.91
CA ARG A 385 18.54 -0.62 -4.01
C ARG A 385 20.01 -0.96 -4.18
N SER A 386 20.32 -2.25 -4.30
CA SER A 386 21.65 -2.73 -4.66
C SER A 386 21.73 -2.86 -6.17
N LEU A 387 22.79 -2.31 -6.77
CA LEU A 387 22.99 -2.28 -8.21
C LEU A 387 24.31 -2.99 -8.57
N SER A 388 24.22 -3.97 -9.46
CA SER A 388 25.36 -4.62 -10.11
C SER A 388 25.72 -3.92 -11.42
N ASP A 389 26.85 -4.28 -12.01
CA ASP A 389 27.30 -3.72 -13.28
C ASP A 389 26.23 -3.89 -14.38
N GLY A 390 25.83 -2.78 -15.00
CA GLY A 390 24.78 -2.73 -16.02
C GLY A 390 23.35 -2.63 -15.49
N ASP A 391 23.11 -2.76 -14.18
CA ASP A 391 21.77 -2.62 -13.61
C ASP A 391 21.24 -1.19 -13.73
N GLN A 392 19.92 -1.04 -13.88
CA GLN A 392 19.29 0.25 -14.14
C GLN A 392 18.05 0.51 -13.27
N LEU A 393 17.92 1.76 -12.81
CA LEU A 393 16.69 2.33 -12.23
C LEU A 393 16.16 3.44 -13.12
N ARG A 394 14.84 3.48 -13.32
CA ARG A 394 14.16 4.51 -14.13
C ARG A 394 13.08 5.22 -13.33
N TYR A 395 13.07 6.55 -13.36
CA TYR A 395 12.11 7.41 -12.67
C TYR A 395 11.40 8.30 -13.68
N ALA A 396 10.06 8.29 -13.66
CA ALA A 396 9.27 9.10 -14.56
C ALA A 396 8.87 10.45 -13.95
N ARG A 397 9.10 11.53 -14.71
CA ARG A 397 8.70 12.92 -14.38
C ARG A 397 9.22 13.40 -13.04
N VAL A 398 10.54 13.35 -12.90
CA VAL A 398 11.25 14.04 -11.84
C VAL A 398 11.30 15.53 -12.19
N ASP A 399 10.63 16.35 -11.39
CA ASP A 399 10.59 17.80 -11.46
C ASP A 399 11.80 18.42 -10.76
N PHE A 400 12.62 19.09 -11.55
CA PHE A 400 13.80 19.83 -11.11
C PHE A 400 13.50 21.30 -10.76
N GLY A 401 12.22 21.68 -10.77
CA GLY A 401 11.77 23.04 -10.48
C GLY A 401 12.00 23.99 -11.65
N ARG A 402 11.74 25.29 -11.40
CA ARG A 402 11.81 26.33 -12.44
C ARG A 402 13.15 27.05 -12.53
N GLU A 403 13.93 27.02 -11.46
CA GLU A 403 15.20 27.76 -11.40
C GLU A 403 16.38 26.86 -11.80
N GLY A 404 16.21 25.54 -11.66
CA GLY A 404 17.23 24.53 -11.91
C GLY A 404 18.33 24.57 -10.83
N ASP A 405 18.74 23.39 -10.41
CA ASP A 405 19.69 23.24 -9.29
C ASP A 405 21.04 22.77 -9.84
N GLY A 406 22.14 23.43 -9.46
CA GLY A 406 23.48 23.19 -10.02
C GLY A 406 24.28 22.08 -9.34
N ARG A 407 23.66 21.36 -8.39
CA ARG A 407 24.34 20.35 -7.60
C ARG A 407 23.43 19.15 -7.38
N LEU A 408 23.92 17.97 -7.73
CA LEU A 408 23.30 16.68 -7.43
C LEU A 408 23.89 16.14 -6.13
N VAL A 409 23.04 15.71 -5.23
CA VAL A 409 23.41 15.01 -4.00
C VAL A 409 22.76 13.64 -4.03
N THR A 410 23.54 12.60 -3.78
CA THR A 410 23.03 11.23 -3.68
C THR A 410 23.54 10.60 -2.39
N ARG A 411 22.74 9.74 -1.79
CA ARG A 411 23.19 8.91 -0.68
C ARG A 411 23.47 7.51 -1.19
N VAL A 412 24.69 7.05 -0.97
CA VAL A 412 25.19 5.76 -1.41
C VAL A 412 25.92 5.05 -0.29
N SER A 413 26.11 3.73 -0.43
CA SER A 413 26.95 2.93 0.47
C SER A 413 27.51 1.70 -0.24
N ASN A 414 28.47 1.02 0.38
CA ASN A 414 28.96 -0.30 -0.03
C ASN A 414 29.56 -0.36 -1.44
N GLY A 415 30.33 0.65 -1.83
CA GLY A 415 30.99 0.67 -3.14
C GLY A 415 31.94 -0.51 -3.32
N SER A 416 31.96 -1.11 -4.52
CA SER A 416 32.96 -2.12 -4.83
C SER A 416 34.36 -1.51 -5.00
N GLU A 417 35.40 -2.19 -4.49
CA GLU A 417 36.79 -1.84 -4.76
C GLU A 417 37.05 -1.85 -6.28
N GLY A 418 37.48 -0.71 -6.83
CA GLY A 418 37.68 -0.55 -8.28
C GLY A 418 37.03 0.68 -8.90
N GLY A 419 36.43 1.57 -8.11
CA GLY A 419 35.86 2.83 -8.62
C GLY A 419 34.45 2.67 -9.17
N ALA A 420 33.59 1.99 -8.42
CA ALA A 420 32.17 1.90 -8.73
C ALA A 420 31.56 3.28 -8.97
N ARG A 421 30.77 3.41 -10.03
CA ARG A 421 30.10 4.66 -10.36
C ARG A 421 28.64 4.46 -10.70
N LEU A 422 27.82 5.42 -10.30
CA LEU A 422 26.44 5.56 -10.72
C LEU A 422 26.37 6.68 -11.75
N GLU A 423 25.90 6.35 -12.95
CA GLU A 423 25.74 7.29 -14.04
C GLU A 423 24.26 7.66 -14.17
N LEU A 424 23.96 8.94 -13.92
CA LEU A 424 22.62 9.49 -14.06
C LEU A 424 22.46 10.11 -15.44
N ARG A 425 21.43 9.71 -16.16
CA ARG A 425 21.07 10.15 -17.51
C ARG A 425 19.66 10.70 -17.53
N LEU A 426 19.40 11.67 -18.41
CA LEU A 426 18.11 12.33 -18.52
C LEU A 426 17.46 12.01 -19.87
N ASP A 427 16.15 11.74 -19.84
CA ASP A 427 15.25 11.55 -20.98
C ASP A 427 15.53 10.32 -21.88
N CYS A 428 16.78 9.88 -21.99
CA CYS A 428 17.22 8.74 -22.78
C CYS A 428 18.28 7.92 -22.00
N PRO A 429 18.16 6.58 -21.93
CA PRO A 429 19.12 5.72 -21.25
C PRO A 429 20.48 5.64 -21.95
N ASP A 430 20.52 5.95 -23.25
CA ASP A 430 21.74 5.95 -24.06
C ASP A 430 22.39 7.34 -24.16
N SER A 431 21.84 8.35 -23.47
CA SER A 431 22.41 9.70 -23.49
C SER A 431 23.79 9.73 -22.80
N GLN A 432 24.54 10.80 -23.04
CA GLN A 432 25.71 11.09 -22.20
C GLN A 432 25.24 11.24 -20.73
N PRO A 433 25.99 10.73 -19.74
CA PRO A 433 25.69 10.95 -18.34
C PRO A 433 25.61 12.44 -18.03
N TRP A 434 24.48 12.85 -17.47
CA TRP A 434 24.29 14.19 -16.91
C TRP A 434 25.10 14.35 -15.60
N ALA A 435 25.23 13.27 -14.84
CA ALA A 435 26.08 13.21 -13.67
C ALA A 435 26.73 11.82 -13.51
N THR A 436 27.93 11.78 -12.98
CA THR A 436 28.61 10.54 -12.57
C THR A 436 29.01 10.66 -11.11
N ILE A 437 28.52 9.74 -10.28
CA ILE A 437 28.80 9.69 -8.86
C ILE A 437 29.70 8.50 -8.58
N THR A 438 30.85 8.73 -7.96
CA THR A 438 31.70 7.66 -7.45
C THR A 438 31.12 7.14 -6.13
N VAL A 439 30.95 5.83 -6.02
CA VAL A 439 30.47 5.19 -4.78
C VAL A 439 31.67 4.87 -3.87
N PRO A 440 31.70 5.42 -2.64
CA PRO A 440 32.74 5.13 -1.66
C PRO A 440 32.76 3.65 -1.27
N ALA A 441 33.96 3.08 -1.14
CA ALA A 441 34.14 1.65 -0.87
C ALA A 441 34.00 1.28 0.62
N ASP A 442 33.99 2.27 1.51
CA ASP A 442 33.65 2.10 2.90
C ASP A 442 32.15 1.78 3.03
N GLY A 443 31.81 0.74 3.79
CA GLY A 443 30.43 0.26 3.94
C GLY A 443 29.51 1.21 4.72
N GLU A 444 29.91 2.47 4.92
CA GLU A 444 29.09 3.49 5.57
C GLU A 444 28.18 4.21 4.57
N GLN A 445 27.12 4.84 5.08
CA GLN A 445 26.28 5.70 4.24
C GLN A 445 26.92 7.07 4.11
N GLU A 446 27.17 7.49 2.87
CA GLU A 446 27.75 8.79 2.59
C GLU A 446 26.89 9.58 1.59
N ASP A 447 26.78 10.88 1.83
CA ASP A 447 26.20 11.83 0.88
C ASP A 447 27.28 12.28 -0.08
N VAL A 448 27.23 11.77 -1.31
CA VAL A 448 28.16 12.14 -2.38
C VAL A 448 27.53 13.21 -3.24
N THR A 449 28.34 14.21 -3.60
CA THR A 449 27.90 15.39 -4.32
C THR A 449 28.62 15.51 -5.65
N ALA A 450 27.90 15.88 -6.70
CA ALA A 450 28.48 16.27 -7.99
C ALA A 450 27.93 17.61 -8.48
N GLU A 451 28.80 18.41 -9.08
CA GLU A 451 28.39 19.59 -9.84
C GLU A 451 27.77 19.14 -11.16
N VAL A 452 26.60 19.69 -11.47
CA VAL A 452 25.80 19.31 -12.64
C VAL A 452 25.26 20.55 -13.33
N GLN A 453 24.97 20.43 -14.63
CA GLN A 453 24.27 21.50 -15.33
C GLN A 453 22.84 21.58 -14.79
N ALA A 454 22.41 22.79 -14.43
CA ALA A 454 21.06 23.03 -13.93
C ALA A 454 20.02 22.67 -15.00
N VAL A 455 19.09 21.78 -14.65
CA VAL A 455 17.98 21.34 -15.49
C VAL A 455 16.65 21.79 -14.89
N GLN A 456 15.64 22.02 -15.71
CA GLN A 456 14.37 22.62 -15.30
C GLN A 456 13.20 21.79 -15.80
N GLY A 457 12.13 21.74 -15.01
CA GLY A 457 10.92 20.99 -15.38
C GLY A 457 11.04 19.49 -15.16
N GLY A 458 10.14 18.74 -15.78
CA GLY A 458 10.00 17.30 -15.58
C GLY A 458 10.80 16.48 -16.58
N HIS A 459 11.71 15.64 -16.10
CA HIS A 459 12.54 14.75 -16.92
C HIS A 459 12.34 13.29 -16.54
N MET A 460 12.67 12.37 -17.47
CA MET A 460 12.93 10.98 -17.10
C MET A 460 14.35 10.89 -16.54
N VAL A 461 14.54 10.19 -15.43
CA VAL A 461 15.88 9.96 -14.87
C VAL A 461 16.20 8.47 -14.95
N TYR A 462 17.34 8.15 -15.53
CA TYR A 462 17.90 6.81 -15.59
C TYR A 462 19.17 6.78 -14.74
N ILE A 463 19.32 5.77 -13.89
CA ILE A 463 20.52 5.57 -13.08
C ILE A 463 21.06 4.19 -13.41
N THR A 464 22.26 4.15 -13.98
CA THR A 464 22.95 2.91 -14.35
C THR A 464 24.20 2.75 -13.50
N ALA A 465 24.41 1.56 -12.95
CA ALA A 465 25.64 1.25 -12.23
C ALA A 465 26.71 0.70 -13.17
N VAL A 466 27.96 1.15 -12.98
CA VAL A 466 29.12 0.69 -13.76
C VAL A 466 30.26 0.33 -12.81
N CYS A 467 30.73 -0.92 -12.87
CA CYS A 467 31.90 -1.37 -12.14
C CYS A 467 32.51 -2.65 -12.74
N ASP A 468 33.82 -2.83 -12.58
CA ASP A 468 34.54 -3.97 -13.17
C ASP A 468 34.48 -5.27 -12.32
N THR A 469 33.49 -5.40 -11.44
CA THR A 469 33.42 -6.50 -10.47
C THR A 469 32.14 -7.34 -10.64
N ARG A 470 32.20 -8.60 -10.21
CA ARG A 470 31.01 -9.47 -10.13
C ARG A 470 30.17 -9.24 -8.86
N ARG A 471 30.57 -8.31 -8.00
CA ARG A 471 29.79 -7.91 -6.81
C ARG A 471 28.94 -6.70 -7.17
N PRO A 472 27.87 -6.40 -6.40
CA PRO A 472 27.16 -5.14 -6.55
C PRO A 472 28.14 -3.97 -6.52
N CYS A 473 27.99 -3.05 -7.47
CA CYS A 473 28.77 -1.82 -7.54
C CYS A 473 28.53 -0.95 -6.31
N GLY A 474 27.32 -0.99 -5.74
CA GLY A 474 26.98 -0.35 -4.47
C GLY A 474 25.48 -0.23 -4.28
N ASP A 475 25.10 0.37 -3.16
CA ASP A 475 23.70 0.63 -2.82
C ASP A 475 23.37 2.11 -3.04
N LEU A 476 22.28 2.38 -3.75
CA LEU A 476 21.67 3.71 -3.85
C LEU A 476 20.52 3.82 -2.84
N HIS A 477 20.50 4.89 -2.06
CA HIS A 477 19.42 5.16 -1.08
C HIS A 477 18.44 6.21 -1.58
N TRP A 478 18.96 7.34 -2.07
CA TRP A 478 18.18 8.42 -2.66
C TRP A 478 19.07 9.34 -3.50
N PHE A 479 18.45 10.13 -4.37
CA PHE A 479 19.11 11.22 -5.09
C PHE A 479 18.26 12.49 -5.04
N GLY A 480 18.87 13.65 -5.20
CA GLY A 480 18.16 14.92 -5.24
C GLY A 480 19.08 16.05 -5.66
N THR A 481 18.51 17.23 -5.88
CA THR A 481 19.25 18.42 -6.27
C THR A 481 19.11 19.53 -5.26
N VAL A 482 20.15 20.35 -5.14
CA VAL A 482 20.18 21.51 -4.26
C VAL A 482 20.73 22.74 -4.99
N ALA A 483 20.26 23.91 -4.60
CA ALA A 483 20.83 25.18 -5.06
C ALA A 483 22.28 25.31 -4.59
N TYR A 484 23.08 26.06 -5.36
CA TYR A 484 24.51 26.23 -5.13
C TYR A 484 24.84 26.96 -3.82
#